data_AF-A0A352S5Y8-F1
#
_entry.id   AF-A0A352S5Y8-F1
#
_cell.length_a   1.000
_cell.length_b   1.000
_cell.length_c   1.000
_cell.angle_alpha   90.00
_cell.angle_beta   90.00
_cell.angle_gamma   90.00
#
_symmetry.space_group_name_H-M   'P 1'
#
loop_
_entity.id
_entity.type
_entity.pdbx_description
1 polymer ?
#
loop_
_entity_poly.entity_id
_entity_poly.type
_entity_poly.pdbx_seq_one_letter_code
_entity_poly.pdbx_strand_id
1 'polypeptide(L)'
;MPAMQLAFFPHNTKVEFDPAAAALIVLACSGKKAAVRSPALHLYQGVMYQTYRAHTPCGTAAPAMVILSAKHGFVAPDDTLDPYDLQMTTARADEILKRL
;
A
#
# COMPACT_ATOMS: atom_id res chain seq x y z
N MET A 1 11.03 25.00 -2.19
CA MET A 1 10.93 23.58 -1.78
C MET A 1 11.78 22.79 -2.77
N PRO A 2 12.89 22.14 -2.37
CA PRO A 2 13.71 21.44 -3.35
C PRO A 2 12.94 20.21 -3.81
N ALA A 3 12.75 20.10 -5.13
CA ALA A 3 12.18 18.93 -5.78
C ALA A 3 12.99 17.70 -5.36
N MET A 4 12.34 16.74 -4.70
CA MET A 4 12.91 15.42 -4.46
C MET A 4 13.23 14.84 -5.83
N GLN A 5 14.51 14.83 -6.15
CA GLN A 5 15.01 14.62 -7.50
C GLN A 5 14.68 13.18 -7.91
N LEU A 6 13.84 13.04 -8.93
CA LEU A 6 13.52 11.80 -9.65
C LEU A 6 14.76 11.05 -10.21
N ALA A 7 15.97 11.53 -9.96
CA ALA A 7 17.24 10.95 -10.41
C ALA A 7 17.65 9.67 -9.66
N PHE A 8 16.96 9.27 -8.59
CA PHE A 8 17.28 8.05 -7.85
C PHE A 8 16.63 6.77 -8.37
N PHE A 9 15.65 6.87 -9.27
CA PHE A 9 15.15 5.70 -9.99
C PHE A 9 15.76 5.74 -11.39
N PRO A 10 16.75 4.88 -11.70
CA PRO A 10 17.17 4.73 -13.07
C PRO A 10 15.92 4.48 -13.92
N HIS A 11 15.67 5.35 -14.90
CA HIS A 11 14.60 5.15 -15.85
C HIS A 11 14.77 3.74 -16.44
N ASN A 12 13.68 2.97 -16.50
CA ASN A 12 13.67 1.59 -16.98
C ASN A 12 14.55 0.63 -16.16
N THR A 13 14.59 0.78 -14.83
CA THR A 13 15.13 -0.28 -13.96
C THR A 13 14.41 -1.59 -14.31
N LYS A 14 15.16 -2.55 -14.87
CA LYS A 14 14.64 -3.90 -15.08
C LYS A 14 14.41 -4.50 -13.70
N VAL A 15 13.14 -4.73 -13.36
CA VAL A 15 12.78 -5.48 -12.17
C VAL A 15 12.89 -6.96 -12.54
N GLU A 16 13.90 -7.62 -12.00
CA GLU A 16 14.01 -9.08 -12.08
C GLU A 16 13.19 -9.68 -10.93
N PHE A 17 12.25 -10.54 -11.26
CA PHE A 17 11.45 -11.26 -10.28
C PHE A 17 12.03 -12.66 -10.11
N ASP A 18 12.31 -13.06 -8.86
CA ASP A 18 12.59 -14.45 -8.55
C ASP A 18 11.27 -15.24 -8.61
N PRO A 19 11.10 -16.18 -9.56
CA PRO A 19 9.87 -16.95 -9.68
C PRO A 19 9.65 -17.92 -8.51
N ALA A 20 10.69 -18.22 -7.72
CA ALA A 20 10.59 -19.05 -6.52
C ALA A 20 10.20 -18.24 -5.26
N ALA A 21 10.33 -16.91 -5.30
CA ALA A 21 9.97 -16.05 -4.18
C ALA A 21 8.46 -15.74 -4.16
N ALA A 22 7.91 -15.58 -2.97
CA ALA A 22 6.55 -15.07 -2.81
C ALA A 22 6.50 -13.61 -3.30
N ALA A 23 5.62 -13.34 -4.27
CA ALA A 23 5.41 -11.99 -4.76
C ALA A 23 4.84 -11.09 -3.65
N LEU A 24 5.35 -9.86 -3.55
CA LEU A 24 4.86 -8.83 -2.62
C LEU A 24 4.19 -7.70 -3.39
N ILE A 25 2.97 -7.35 -2.98
CA ILE A 25 2.26 -6.16 -3.43
C ILE A 25 2.25 -5.14 -2.31
N VAL A 26 2.78 -3.94 -2.61
CA VAL A 26 2.66 -2.76 -1.76
C VAL A 26 1.63 -1.82 -2.36
N LEU A 27 0.52 -1.58 -1.63
CA LEU A 27 -0.50 -0.62 -2.06
C LEU A 27 -0.50 0.62 -1.19
N ALA A 28 -0.60 1.80 -1.80
CA ALA A 28 -0.90 3.02 -1.05
C ALA A 28 -2.32 2.96 -0.49
N CYS A 29 -2.56 3.60 0.66
CA CYS A 29 -3.91 3.77 1.19
C CYS A 29 -4.78 4.56 0.21
N SER A 30 -6.05 4.16 0.08
CA SER A 30 -6.99 4.91 -0.75
C SER A 30 -7.50 6.15 -0.02
N GLY A 31 -7.70 7.25 -0.77
CA GLY A 31 -8.45 8.41 -0.29
C GLY A 31 -9.89 8.04 0.10
N LYS A 32 -10.53 7.17 -0.70
CA LYS A 32 -11.88 6.65 -0.42
C LYS A 32 -11.82 5.48 0.56
N LYS A 33 -12.54 5.60 1.67
CA LYS A 33 -12.63 4.60 2.73
C LYS A 33 -14.08 4.21 3.01
N ALA A 34 -14.31 3.02 3.53
CA ALA A 34 -15.60 2.59 4.04
C ALA A 34 -16.05 3.50 5.20
N ALA A 35 -17.35 3.60 5.44
CA ALA A 35 -17.91 4.46 6.48
C ALA A 35 -17.71 3.92 7.91
N VAL A 36 -17.35 2.64 8.04
CA VAL A 36 -17.25 1.93 9.31
C VAL A 36 -15.90 1.26 9.47
N ARG A 37 -15.57 0.93 10.71
CA ARG A 37 -14.40 0.13 11.06
C ARG A 37 -14.40 -1.18 10.26
N SER A 38 -13.28 -1.52 9.64
CA SER A 38 -13.18 -2.69 8.75
C SER A 38 -11.71 -3.13 8.60
N PRO A 39 -11.45 -4.38 8.18
CA PRO A 39 -10.12 -4.79 7.76
C PRO A 39 -9.58 -3.87 6.66
N ALA A 40 -8.29 -3.56 6.64
CA ALA A 40 -7.69 -2.57 5.74
C ALA A 40 -8.02 -2.84 4.25
N LEU A 41 -7.99 -4.12 3.83
CA LEU A 41 -8.35 -4.53 2.46
C LEU A 41 -9.80 -4.19 2.07
N HIS A 42 -10.71 -4.13 3.04
CA HIS A 42 -12.12 -3.77 2.85
C HIS A 42 -12.40 -2.29 3.16
N LEU A 43 -11.62 -1.70 4.06
CA LEU A 43 -11.70 -0.28 4.40
C LEU A 43 -11.38 0.57 3.17
N TYR A 44 -10.31 0.27 2.44
CA TYR A 44 -9.91 1.07 1.28
C TYR A 44 -10.72 0.67 0.02
N GLN A 45 -11.33 1.67 -0.64
CA GLN A 45 -12.31 1.46 -1.71
C GLN A 45 -11.88 1.99 -3.08
N GLY A 46 -10.64 2.47 -3.22
CA GLY A 46 -10.10 2.92 -4.50
C GLY A 46 -9.98 1.79 -5.52
N VAL A 47 -9.86 2.16 -6.81
CA VAL A 47 -9.84 1.21 -7.94
C VAL A 47 -8.81 0.10 -7.78
N MET A 48 -7.61 0.39 -7.24
CA MET A 48 -6.58 -0.63 -7.01
C MET A 48 -7.05 -1.74 -6.05
N TYR A 49 -7.80 -1.39 -5.01
CA TYR A 49 -8.35 -2.35 -4.06
C TYR A 49 -9.52 -3.13 -4.66
N GLN A 50 -10.34 -2.48 -5.50
CA GLN A 50 -11.41 -3.17 -6.23
C GLN A 50 -10.83 -4.22 -7.19
N THR A 51 -9.85 -3.82 -8.00
CA THR A 51 -9.14 -4.71 -8.93
C THR A 51 -8.47 -5.86 -8.20
N TYR A 52 -7.74 -5.58 -7.12
CA TYR A 52 -7.09 -6.64 -6.34
C TYR A 52 -8.10 -7.66 -5.82
N ARG A 53 -9.20 -7.22 -5.18
CA ARG A 53 -10.22 -8.13 -4.65
C ARG A 53 -10.95 -8.91 -5.75
N ALA A 54 -11.11 -8.34 -6.95
CA ALA A 54 -11.80 -9.00 -8.06
C ALA A 54 -10.94 -10.07 -8.75
N HIS A 55 -9.61 -9.96 -8.69
CA HIS A 55 -8.71 -10.75 -9.54
C HIS A 55 -7.65 -11.55 -8.78
N THR A 56 -7.53 -11.38 -7.46
CA THR A 56 -6.54 -12.13 -6.68
C THR A 56 -7.08 -13.51 -6.30
N PRO A 57 -6.35 -14.60 -6.59
CA PRO A 57 -6.72 -15.94 -6.16
C PRO A 57 -6.84 -16.03 -4.63
N CYS A 58 -7.79 -16.82 -4.13
CA CYS A 58 -7.83 -17.18 -2.72
C CYS A 58 -6.77 -18.26 -2.40
N GLY A 59 -6.20 -18.23 -1.19
CA GLY A 59 -5.30 -19.27 -0.70
C GLY A 59 -3.82 -19.02 -0.99
N THR A 60 -3.03 -20.10 -1.10
CA THR A 60 -1.55 -20.06 -1.19
C THR A 60 -1.00 -19.43 -2.47
N ALA A 61 -1.85 -19.19 -3.47
CA ALA A 61 -1.49 -18.51 -4.71
C ALA A 61 -1.64 -16.97 -4.62
N ALA A 62 -2.15 -16.43 -3.51
CA ALA A 62 -2.23 -15.00 -3.30
C ALA A 62 -0.82 -14.42 -3.03
N PRO A 63 -0.47 -13.26 -3.60
CA PRO A 63 0.75 -12.56 -3.22
C PRO A 63 0.66 -12.09 -1.77
N ALA A 64 1.81 -11.94 -1.12
CA ALA A 64 1.89 -11.19 0.11
C ALA A 64 1.44 -9.74 -0.15
N MET A 65 0.74 -9.14 0.82
CA MET A 65 0.25 -7.77 0.72
C MET A 65 0.64 -6.96 1.94
N VAL A 66 1.10 -5.74 1.69
CA VAL A 66 1.21 -4.71 2.72
C VAL A 66 0.61 -3.40 2.19
N ILE A 67 -0.06 -2.67 3.07
CA ILE A 67 -0.69 -1.40 2.74
C ILE A 67 0.06 -0.27 3.42
N LEU A 68 0.49 0.72 2.65
CA LEU A 68 1.07 1.95 3.16
C LEU A 68 -0.04 2.96 3.52
N SER A 69 -0.36 3.04 4.81
CA SER A 69 -1.33 3.94 5.41
C SER A 69 -0.70 5.26 5.86
N ALA A 70 -1.28 6.38 5.42
CA ALA A 70 -0.86 7.70 5.91
C ALA A 70 -0.98 7.84 7.44
N LYS A 71 -2.02 7.24 8.05
CA LYS A 71 -2.22 7.30 9.50
C LYS A 71 -1.39 6.27 10.25
N HIS A 72 -1.34 5.04 9.73
CA HIS A 72 -0.85 3.89 10.50
C HIS A 72 0.54 3.39 10.06
N GLY A 73 1.13 3.89 8.98
CA GLY A 73 2.35 3.32 8.42
C GLY A 73 2.04 2.06 7.61
N PHE A 74 2.91 1.04 7.68
CA PHE A 74 2.68 -0.24 7.02
C PHE A 74 1.72 -1.09 7.84
N VAL A 75 0.62 -1.53 7.22
CA VAL A 75 -0.42 -2.36 7.85
C VAL A 75 -0.69 -3.61 7.02
N ALA A 76 -1.11 -4.67 7.69
CA ALA A 76 -1.56 -5.90 7.08
C ALA A 76 -2.98 -5.72 6.48
N PRO A 77 -3.37 -6.51 5.46
CA PRO A 77 -4.69 -6.41 4.83
C PRO A 77 -5.87 -6.72 5.78
N ASP A 78 -5.62 -7.51 6.82
CA ASP A 78 -6.57 -7.94 7.84
C ASP A 78 -6.60 -7.03 9.09
N ASP A 79 -5.66 -6.09 9.20
CA ASP A 79 -5.67 -5.10 10.28
C ASP A 79 -6.98 -4.32 10.27
N THR A 80 -7.69 -4.33 11.39
CA THR A 80 -8.99 -3.68 11.51
C THR A 80 -8.83 -2.22 11.93
N LEU A 81 -9.18 -1.31 11.03
CA LEU A 81 -8.92 0.12 11.15
C LEU A 81 -10.23 0.93 11.11
N ASP A 82 -10.26 2.06 11.81
CA ASP A 82 -11.33 3.05 11.69
C ASP A 82 -11.11 3.94 10.46
N PRO A 83 -12.17 4.45 9.81
CA PRO A 83 -12.02 5.44 8.75
C PRO A 83 -11.33 6.70 9.27
N TYR A 84 -10.55 7.33 8.40
CA TYR A 84 -9.79 8.54 8.71
C TYR A 84 -9.61 9.42 7.48
N ASP A 85 -9.36 10.70 7.71
CA ASP A 85 -8.98 11.65 6.67
C ASP A 85 -7.57 12.20 6.94
N LEU A 86 -6.60 11.63 6.25
CA LEU A 86 -5.20 12.04 6.31
C LEU A 86 -4.53 11.69 4.98
N GLN A 87 -3.85 12.68 4.39
CA GLN A 87 -3.13 12.53 3.14
C GLN A 87 -1.69 12.07 3.37
N MET A 88 -1.16 11.28 2.43
CA MET A 88 0.26 10.93 2.41
C MET A 88 1.05 12.08 1.78
N THR A 89 1.65 12.92 2.61
CA THR A 89 2.57 13.99 2.18
C THR A 89 4.02 13.48 2.23
N THR A 90 4.95 14.18 1.59
CA THR A 90 6.39 13.86 1.67
C THR A 90 6.88 13.88 3.12
N ALA A 91 6.52 14.90 3.89
CA ALA A 91 6.89 14.98 5.31
C ALA A 91 6.34 13.78 6.10
N ARG A 92 5.11 13.36 5.81
CA ARG A 92 4.52 12.19 6.48
C ARG A 92 5.23 10.89 6.09
N ALA A 93 5.63 10.76 4.83
CA ALA A 93 6.43 9.62 4.38
C ALA A 93 7.79 9.58 5.12
N ASP A 94 8.49 10.72 5.23
CA ASP A 94 9.75 10.82 5.97
C ASP A 94 9.60 10.42 7.45
N GLU A 95 8.52 10.83 8.10
CA GLU A 95 8.21 10.43 9.48
C GLU A 95 7.99 8.92 9.64
N ILE A 96 7.36 8.27 8.66
CA ILE A 96 7.14 6.82 8.67
C ILE A 96 8.47 6.10 8.48
N LEU A 97 9.27 6.53 7.49
CA LEU A 97 10.56 5.91 7.18
C LEU A 97 11.55 6.00 8.35
N LYS A 98 11.53 7.08 9.14
CA LYS A 98 12.37 7.23 10.34
C LYS A 98 12.08 6.22 11.46
N ARG A 99 11.01 5.44 11.35
CA ARG A 99 10.57 4.45 12.36
C ARG A 99 10.86 3.00 11.94
N LEU A 100 11.43 2.80 10.75
CA LEU A 100 11.93 1.52 10.26
C LEU A 100 13.39 1.35 10.67
#